data_AF-A0A9D8YYD0-F1
#
_entry.id   AF-A0A9D8YYD0-F1
#
_cell.length_a   1.000
_cell.length_b   1.000
_cell.length_c   1.000
_cell.angle_alpha   90.00
_cell.angle_beta   90.00
_cell.angle_gamma   90.00
#
_symmetry.space_group_name_H-M   'P 1'
#
loop_
_entity.id
_entity.type
_entity.pdbx_description
1 polymer ?
#
loop_
_entity_poly.entity_id
_entity_poly.type
_entity_poly.pdbx_seq_one_letter_code
_entity_poly.pdbx_strand_id
1 'polypeptide(L)'
;MSKNPIAERIILISNRYNSAKEFLDKCGISNYSLITDLKSGRIKKPGSEVLARIVIGSGCNGTWLLTGEGKPFEESVKNLSKKERAELALKEILDYQFDESEEGKKEASDIQIKLAETLTDFLKNRGN
;
A
#
# COMPACT_ATOMS: atom_id res chain seq x y z
N MET A 1 2.93 29.71 14.64
CA MET A 1 2.02 28.66 15.17
C MET A 1 2.59 27.31 14.75
N SER A 2 2.82 26.40 15.70
CA SER A 2 3.22 25.02 15.39
C SER A 2 2.14 24.38 14.53
N LYS A 3 2.44 24.10 13.26
CA LYS A 3 1.53 23.38 12.37
C LYS A 3 1.34 21.97 12.93
N ASN A 4 0.09 21.48 12.96
CA ASN A 4 -0.18 20.14 13.46
C ASN A 4 0.29 19.12 12.41
N PRO A 5 1.23 18.21 12.72
CA PRO A 5 1.79 17.29 11.74
C PRO A 5 0.74 16.36 11.09
N ILE A 6 -0.31 15.99 11.82
CA ILE A 6 -1.41 15.17 11.28
C ILE A 6 -2.20 15.98 10.24
N ALA A 7 -2.51 17.24 10.53
CA ALA A 7 -3.22 18.11 9.59
C ALA A 7 -2.41 18.28 8.29
N GLU A 8 -1.10 18.48 8.38
CA GLU A 8 -0.22 18.59 7.22
C GLU A 8 -0.21 17.33 6.37
N ARG A 9 -0.14 16.15 7.00
CA ARG A 9 -0.17 14.87 6.28
C ARG A 9 -1.51 14.62 5.60
N ILE A 10 -2.63 14.99 6.22
CA ILE A 10 -3.97 14.92 5.57
C ILE A 10 -4.02 15.85 4.36
N ILE A 11 -3.51 17.07 4.48
CA ILE A 11 -3.44 18.02 3.36
C ILE A 11 -2.57 17.44 2.24
N LEU A 12 -1.42 16.83 2.56
CA LEU A 12 -0.54 16.19 1.58
C LEU A 12 -1.26 15.06 0.83
N ILE A 13 -1.97 14.19 1.53
CA ILE A 13 -2.77 13.11 0.92
C ILE A 13 -3.84 13.72 -0.01
N SER A 14 -4.55 14.76 0.44
CA SER A 14 -5.63 15.38 -0.32
C SER A 14 -5.17 15.99 -1.66
N ASN A 15 -3.91 16.42 -1.76
CA ASN A 15 -3.35 16.99 -2.98
C ASN A 15 -3.11 15.94 -4.09
N ARG A 16 -3.26 14.64 -3.80
CA ARG A 16 -3.19 13.56 -4.79
C ARG A 16 -4.47 13.39 -5.61
N TYR A 17 -5.52 14.14 -5.29
CA TYR A 17 -6.83 14.09 -5.94
C TYR A 17 -7.08 15.37 -6.73
N ASN A 18 -8.01 15.37 -7.68
CA ASN A 18 -8.29 16.55 -8.49
C ASN A 18 -8.95 17.66 -7.67
N SER A 19 -9.63 17.31 -6.57
CA SER A 19 -10.22 18.28 -5.64
C SER A 19 -10.32 17.75 -4.21
N ALA A 20 -10.42 18.68 -3.25
CA ALA A 20 -10.70 18.33 -1.86
C ALA A 20 -12.05 17.61 -1.70
N LYS A 21 -13.06 17.97 -2.51
CA LYS A 21 -14.35 17.29 -2.52
C LYS A 21 -14.21 15.83 -2.95
N GLU A 22 -13.51 15.56 -4.04
CA GLU A 22 -13.25 14.19 -4.52
C GLU A 22 -12.53 13.36 -3.46
N PHE A 23 -11.50 13.92 -2.82
CA PHE A 23 -10.79 13.26 -1.72
C PHE A 23 -11.74 12.87 -0.58
N LEU A 24 -12.60 13.80 -0.14
CA LEU A 24 -13.52 13.57 0.97
C LEU A 24 -14.64 12.58 0.60
N ASP A 25 -15.14 12.66 -0.65
CA ASP A 25 -16.07 11.68 -1.21
C ASP A 25 -15.47 10.26 -1.20
N LYS A 26 -14.20 10.12 -1.63
CA LYS A 26 -13.47 8.84 -1.57
C LYS A 26 -13.28 8.32 -0.16
N CYS A 27 -13.15 9.20 0.82
CA CYS A 27 -13.05 8.84 2.23
C CYS A 27 -14.41 8.62 2.92
N GLY A 28 -15.54 8.84 2.24
CA GLY A 28 -16.86 8.76 2.88
C GLY A 28 -17.05 9.82 3.98
N ILE A 29 -16.47 11.00 3.80
CA ILE A 29 -16.56 12.12 4.76
C ILE A 29 -17.47 13.20 4.18
N SER A 30 -18.61 13.44 4.84
CA SER A 30 -19.59 14.46 4.42
C SER A 30 -19.23 15.88 4.86
N ASN A 31 -18.24 16.05 5.75
CA ASN A 31 -17.75 17.37 6.14
C ASN A 31 -16.80 17.94 5.06
N TYR A 32 -17.37 18.59 4.04
CA TYR A 32 -16.62 19.15 2.91
C TYR A 32 -15.76 20.38 3.24
N SER A 33 -15.92 21.00 4.43
CA SER A 33 -15.04 22.10 4.87
C SER A 33 -13.74 21.62 5.51
N LEU A 34 -13.62 20.31 5.82
CA LEU A 34 -12.52 19.75 6.60
C LEU A 34 -11.13 20.18 6.10
N ILE A 35 -10.87 20.09 4.80
CA ILE A 35 -9.56 20.46 4.24
C ILE A 35 -9.28 21.95 4.39
N THR A 36 -10.28 22.80 4.19
CA THR A 36 -10.16 24.26 4.37
C THR A 36 -9.93 24.61 5.85
N ASP A 37 -10.63 23.93 6.75
CA ASP A 37 -10.49 24.12 8.20
C ASP A 37 -9.12 23.65 8.72
N LEU A 38 -8.55 22.59 8.13
CA LEU A 38 -7.19 22.14 8.40
C LEU A 38 -6.15 23.15 7.87
N LYS A 39 -6.33 23.65 6.64
CA LYS A 39 -5.42 24.64 6.03
C LYS A 39 -5.40 25.97 6.78
N SER A 40 -6.55 26.42 7.26
CA SER A 40 -6.69 27.65 8.07
C SER A 40 -6.28 27.46 9.54
N GLY A 41 -6.06 26.23 9.98
CA GLY A 41 -5.72 25.91 11.37
C GLY A 41 -6.90 25.97 12.35
N ARG A 42 -8.13 26.14 11.86
CA ARG A 42 -9.36 26.07 12.66
C ARG A 42 -9.50 24.70 13.31
N ILE A 43 -9.20 23.64 12.57
CA ILE A 43 -9.10 22.28 13.09
C ILE A 43 -7.62 21.91 13.14
N LYS A 44 -7.14 21.49 14.32
CA LYS A 44 -5.76 21.00 14.48
C LYS A 44 -5.67 19.50 14.23
N LYS A 45 -6.62 18.72 14.75
CA LYS A 45 -6.63 17.26 14.63
C LYS A 45 -8.06 16.76 14.46
N PRO A 46 -8.39 16.07 13.37
CA PRO A 46 -9.67 15.39 13.22
C PRO A 46 -9.84 14.27 14.26
N GLY A 47 -11.09 13.93 14.58
CA GLY A 47 -11.39 12.79 15.45
C GLY A 47 -10.91 11.46 14.86
N SER A 48 -10.78 10.44 15.71
CA SER A 48 -10.30 9.10 15.33
C SER A 48 -11.11 8.48 14.18
N GLU A 49 -12.44 8.63 14.20
CA GLU A 49 -13.33 8.16 13.12
C GLU A 49 -12.98 8.78 11.76
N VAL A 50 -12.71 10.09 11.74
CA VAL A 50 -12.32 10.80 10.50
C VAL A 50 -10.96 10.32 10.02
N LEU A 51 -10.00 10.08 10.93
CA LEU A 51 -8.69 9.54 10.59
C LEU A 51 -8.80 8.12 10.01
N ALA A 52 -9.63 7.25 10.59
CA ALA A 52 -9.87 5.91 10.09
C ALA A 52 -10.46 5.94 8.67
N ARG A 53 -11.45 6.81 8.42
CA ARG A 53 -12.02 7.03 7.08
C ARG A 53 -11.00 7.53 6.07
N ILE A 54 -10.10 8.42 6.46
CA ILE A 54 -9.02 8.89 5.61
C ILE A 54 -8.08 7.74 5.23
N VAL A 55 -7.68 6.91 6.20
CA VAL A 55 -6.84 5.72 5.94
C VAL A 55 -7.51 4.80 4.93
N ILE A 56 -8.78 4.43 5.17
CA ILE A 56 -9.53 3.51 4.30
C ILE A 56 -9.72 4.08 2.89
N GLY A 57 -10.19 5.32 2.78
CA GLY A 57 -10.54 5.91 1.48
C GLY A 57 -9.34 6.33 0.63
N SER A 58 -8.22 6.67 1.28
CA SER A 58 -7.00 7.03 0.56
C SER A 58 -6.05 5.86 0.33
N GLY A 59 -6.16 4.80 1.13
CA GLY A 59 -5.19 3.71 1.15
C GLY A 59 -3.81 4.14 1.68
N CYS A 60 -3.73 5.24 2.43
CA CYS A 60 -2.49 5.64 3.08
C CYS A 60 -2.17 4.74 4.28
N ASN A 61 -0.89 4.66 4.63
CA ASN A 61 -0.45 3.96 5.82
C ASN A 61 -0.88 4.72 7.09
N GLY A 62 -1.66 4.06 7.96
CA GLY A 62 -2.18 4.67 9.19
C GLY A 62 -1.09 5.04 10.21
N THR A 63 -0.04 4.22 10.33
CA THR A 63 1.12 4.53 11.19
C THR A 63 1.81 5.80 10.72
N TRP A 64 2.06 5.94 9.42
CA TRP A 64 2.62 7.15 8.84
C TRP A 64 1.70 8.36 9.05
N LEU A 65 0.39 8.22 8.88
CA LEU A 65 -0.55 9.31 9.10
C LEU A 65 -0.51 9.83 10.54
N LEU A 66 -0.37 8.95 11.53
CA LEU A 66 -0.38 9.31 12.95
C LEU A 66 0.97 9.79 13.46
N THR A 67 2.05 9.12 13.06
CA THR A 67 3.40 9.30 13.63
C THR A 67 4.36 10.00 12.67
N GLY A 68 4.17 9.83 11.35
CA GLY A 68 5.13 10.21 10.33
C GLY A 68 6.17 9.13 10.01
N GLU A 69 6.15 8.01 10.72
CA GLU A 69 7.08 6.89 10.51
C GLU A 69 6.68 6.04 9.30
N GLY A 70 7.67 5.60 8.52
CA GLY A 70 7.46 4.81 7.31
C GLY A 70 7.12 5.63 6.06
N LYS A 71 6.55 4.97 5.05
CA LYS A 71 6.10 5.60 3.80
C LYS A 71 4.58 5.87 3.84
N PRO A 72 4.10 6.98 3.25
CA PRO A 72 2.68 7.33 3.24
C PRO A 72 1.80 6.33 2.48
N PHE A 73 2.37 5.64 1.49
CA PHE A 73 1.71 4.65 0.67
C PHE A 73 2.71 3.55 0.35
N GLU A 74 2.22 2.33 0.22
CA GLU A 74 3.01 1.25 -0.37
C GLU A 74 3.21 1.53 -1.88
N GLU A 75 4.38 1.17 -2.39
CA GLU A 75 4.64 1.24 -3.83
C GLU A 75 3.71 0.25 -4.54
N SER A 76 2.80 0.78 -5.34
CA SER A 76 1.87 -0.08 -6.07
C SER A 76 2.63 -0.91 -7.10
N VAL A 77 2.47 -2.23 -7.03
CA VAL A 77 3.02 -3.18 -8.02
C VAL A 77 2.58 -2.85 -9.46
N LYS A 78 1.51 -2.05 -9.61
CA LYS A 78 0.97 -1.57 -10.89
C LYS A 78 1.89 -0.60 -11.63
N ASN A 79 2.76 0.14 -10.92
CA ASN A 79 3.69 1.09 -11.54
C ASN A 79 5.06 0.47 -11.87
N LEU A 80 5.30 -0.76 -11.43
CA LEU A 80 6.54 -1.48 -11.73
C LEU A 80 6.58 -1.92 -13.20
N SER A 81 7.75 -1.83 -13.82
CA SER A 81 8.04 -2.47 -15.10
C SER A 81 7.88 -3.99 -15.01
N LYS A 82 7.79 -4.69 -16.15
CA LYS A 82 7.74 -6.17 -16.16
C LYS A 82 8.93 -6.78 -15.42
N LYS A 83 10.12 -6.17 -15.52
CA LYS A 83 11.34 -6.62 -14.84
C LYS A 83 11.22 -6.48 -13.33
N GLU A 84 10.84 -5.30 -12.84
CA GLU A 84 10.70 -5.04 -11.40
C GLU A 84 9.60 -5.91 -10.76
N ARG A 85 8.51 -6.19 -11.48
CA ARG A 85 7.50 -7.15 -11.01
C ARG A 85 8.04 -8.57 -10.89
N ALA A 86 8.85 -9.00 -11.85
CA ALA A 86 9.47 -10.31 -11.83
C ALA A 86 10.49 -10.43 -10.68
N GLU A 87 11.31 -9.40 -10.48
CA GLU A 87 12.27 -9.33 -9.36
C GLU A 87 11.55 -9.36 -8.00
N LEU A 88 10.46 -8.61 -7.85
CA LEU A 88 9.66 -8.62 -6.62
C LEU A 88 9.01 -9.99 -6.38
N ALA A 89 8.39 -10.57 -7.41
CA ALA A 89 7.77 -11.90 -7.29
C ALA A 89 8.80 -12.99 -6.90
N LEU A 90 10.00 -12.95 -7.49
CA LEU A 90 11.08 -13.87 -7.13
C LEU A 90 11.53 -13.69 -5.69
N LYS A 91 11.64 -12.44 -5.22
CA LYS A 91 12.01 -12.15 -3.84
C LYS A 91 10.97 -12.70 -2.85
N GLU A 92 9.68 -12.45 -3.09
CA GLU A 92 8.60 -12.95 -2.23
C GLU A 92 8.58 -14.48 -2.18
N ILE A 93 8.87 -15.17 -3.30
CA ILE A 93 8.98 -16.63 -3.33
C ILE A 93 10.18 -17.12 -2.52
N LEU A 94 11.32 -16.43 -2.59
CA LEU A 94 12.53 -16.81 -1.83
C LEU A 94 12.37 -16.57 -0.32
N ASP A 95 11.63 -15.53 0.05
CA ASP A 95 11.36 -15.18 1.45
C ASP A 95 10.19 -15.99 2.03
N TYR A 96 9.48 -16.79 1.21
CA TYR A 96 8.36 -17.61 1.67
C TYR A 96 8.83 -18.72 2.62
N GLN A 97 8.32 -18.69 3.84
CA GLN A 97 8.57 -19.72 4.83
C GLN A 97 7.45 -20.75 4.82
N PHE A 98 7.81 -21.98 4.47
CA PHE A 98 6.92 -23.12 4.59
C PHE A 98 6.80 -23.55 6.06
N ASP A 99 5.62 -24.04 6.42
CA ASP A 99 5.43 -24.73 7.70
C ASP A 99 6.32 -25.99 7.76
N GLU A 100 6.89 -26.26 8.94
CA GLU A 100 7.73 -27.44 9.20
C GLU A 100 6.92 -28.73 9.42
N SER A 101 5.59 -28.64 9.43
CA SER A 101 4.70 -29.80 9.42
C SER A 101 4.91 -30.69 8.18
N GLU A 102 4.46 -31.95 8.25
CA GLU A 102 4.56 -32.87 7.11
C GLU A 102 3.74 -32.38 5.90
N GLU A 103 2.57 -31.78 6.14
CA GLU A 103 1.81 -31.06 5.11
C GLU A 103 2.60 -29.89 4.50
N GLY A 104 3.25 -29.05 5.31
CA GLY A 104 4.03 -27.91 4.82
C GLY A 104 5.25 -28.33 3.99
N LYS A 105 5.95 -29.41 4.40
CA LYS A 105 7.04 -30.01 3.62
C LYS A 105 6.56 -30.57 2.29
N LYS A 106 5.39 -31.21 2.28
CA LYS A 106 4.80 -31.75 1.05
C LYS A 106 4.43 -30.63 0.08
N GLU A 107 3.81 -29.56 0.58
CA GLU A 107 3.49 -28.37 -0.22
C GLU A 107 4.75 -27.74 -0.81
N ALA A 108 5.82 -27.60 -0.01
CA ALA A 108 7.10 -27.09 -0.47
C ALA A 108 7.67 -27.94 -1.62
N SER A 109 7.62 -29.26 -1.49
CA SER A 109 8.11 -30.19 -2.52
C SER A 109 7.29 -30.11 -3.81
N ASP A 110 5.96 -30.06 -3.71
CA ASP A 110 5.07 -29.93 -4.87
C ASP A 110 5.31 -28.62 -5.64
N ILE A 111 5.56 -27.52 -4.93
CA ILE A 111 5.90 -26.23 -5.55
C ILE A 111 7.27 -26.28 -6.22
N GLN A 112 8.27 -26.90 -5.58
CA GLN A 112 9.60 -27.08 -6.18
C GLN A 112 9.54 -27.86 -7.50
N ILE A 113 8.75 -28.94 -7.54
CA ILE A 113 8.57 -29.76 -8.76
C ILE A 113 7.94 -28.91 -9.86
N LYS A 114 6.82 -28.23 -9.58
CA LYS A 114 6.12 -27.38 -10.57
C LYS A 114 7.00 -26.24 -11.09
N LEU A 115 7.82 -25.65 -10.22
CA LEU A 115 8.76 -24.60 -10.60
C LEU A 115 9.85 -25.15 -11.54
N ALA A 116 10.41 -26.32 -11.22
CA ALA A 116 11.42 -26.98 -12.05
C ALA A 116 10.86 -27.37 -13.43
N GLU A 117 9.64 -27.89 -13.50
CA GLU A 117 8.94 -28.19 -14.75
C GLU A 117 8.75 -26.93 -15.60
N THR A 118 8.21 -25.87 -14.99
CA THR A 118 7.96 -24.59 -15.66
C THR A 118 9.25 -23.98 -16.23
N LEU A 119 10.34 -24.00 -15.45
CA LEU A 119 11.65 -23.51 -15.89
C LEU A 119 12.22 -24.36 -17.03
N THR A 120 12.04 -25.68 -16.96
CA THR A 120 12.48 -26.60 -18.01
C THR A 120 11.77 -26.31 -19.33
N ASP A 121 10.45 -26.11 -19.29
CA ASP A 121 9.66 -25.78 -20.48
C ASP A 121 10.03 -24.40 -21.05
N PHE A 122 10.25 -23.42 -20.18
CA PHE A 122 10.74 -22.11 -20.60
C PHE A 122 12.10 -22.18 -21.31
N LEU A 123 13.04 -22.97 -20.78
CA LEU A 123 14.37 -23.14 -21.37
C LEU A 123 14.32 -23.90 -22.70
N LYS A 124 13.49 -24.94 -22.82
CA LYS A 124 13.28 -25.67 -24.08
C LYS A 124 12.71 -24.77 -25.17
N ASN A 125 11.78 -23.88 -24.83
CA ASN A 125 11.16 -22.95 -25.76
C ASN A 125 12.07 -21.78 -26.19
N ARG A 126 13.24 -21.60 -25.59
CA ARG A 126 14.27 -20.63 -26.01
C ARG A 126 15.27 -21.19 -27.03
N GLY A 127 15.28 -22.50 -27.26
CA GLY A 127 16.20 -23.19 -28.16
C GLY A 127 15.72 -23.36 -29.60
N ASN A 128 14.55 -22.80 -29.95
CA ASN A 128 13.97 -22.78 -31.31
C ASN A 128 13.83 -21.34 -31.83
#